data_AF-A0A0B2R763-F1
#
_entry.id   AF-A0A0B2R763-F1
#
_cell.length_a   1.000
_cell.length_b   1.000
_cell.length_c   1.000
_cell.angle_alpha   90.00
_cell.angle_beta   90.00
_cell.angle_gamma   90.00
#
_symmetry.space_group_name_H-M   'P 1'
#
loop_
_entity.id
_entity.type
_entity.pdbx_description
1 polymer ?
#
loop_
_entity_poly.entity_id
_entity_poly.type
_entity_poly.pdbx_seq_one_letter_code
_entity_poly.pdbx_strand_id
1 'polypeptide(L)'
;MVIPIAVSLVVILIGLAYKAVKPPPPKICGSVGGPEVASPRVKLSDGRHLAYREFGVPKEEARYKIIVIHGYDSSKDTSLPVSQELVEDLGIYFLHFDRAGYGESDPHSLRSVKSEAYDIQELADKLEIGHKFYIIGMSMGGYPVWSCLKYIPHRLSGAALVAPFISYWWPSYPENLLREAFLMLPHSDQWTFRVSHYAPWLFYWWMTQKWFPSLTLTNLLSPDDIEIVKSLSELQNTGQERITQQGEYESLHRDIMSAFGKWEFGPTDITNPFPDNNGSVHIWQGFEDRIIPYTLNRYISHKLPWIRYHELPHAGHLFLFKKNECESIIRALVLT
;
A
#
# COMPACT_ATOMS: atom_id res chain seq x y z
N MET A 1 50.38 21.98 -11.17
CA MET A 1 50.15 21.07 -10.02
C MET A 1 48.77 21.26 -9.37
N VAL A 2 48.21 22.48 -9.34
CA VAL A 2 46.87 22.76 -8.76
C VAL A 2 45.71 22.13 -9.55
N ILE A 3 45.75 22.19 -10.88
CA ILE A 3 44.65 21.67 -11.74
C ILE A 3 44.48 20.14 -11.57
N PRO A 4 45.52 19.29 -11.61
CA PRO A 4 45.36 17.85 -11.37
C PRO A 4 44.81 17.51 -9.97
N ILE A 5 45.23 18.26 -8.94
CA ILE A 5 44.73 18.05 -7.56
C ILE A 5 43.24 18.42 -7.48
N ALA A 6 42.84 19.55 -8.08
CA ALA A 6 41.45 19.99 -8.13
C ALA A 6 40.57 18.97 -8.88
N VAL A 7 41.03 18.45 -10.02
CA VAL A 7 40.31 17.40 -10.78
C VAL A 7 40.16 16.13 -9.95
N SER A 8 41.23 15.66 -9.29
CA SER A 8 41.17 14.47 -8.42
C SER A 8 40.20 14.66 -7.25
N LEU A 9 40.18 15.83 -6.61
CA LEU A 9 39.23 16.14 -5.54
C LEU A 9 37.78 16.11 -6.03
N VAL A 10 37.51 16.68 -7.21
CA VAL A 10 36.16 16.64 -7.80
C VAL A 10 35.73 15.20 -8.09
N VAL A 11 36.61 14.37 -8.66
CA VAL A 11 36.29 12.95 -8.92
C VAL A 11 36.01 12.19 -7.62
N ILE A 12 36.79 12.43 -6.57
CA ILE A 12 36.57 11.82 -5.25
C ILE A 12 35.22 12.25 -4.68
N LEU A 13 34.90 13.55 -4.73
CA LEU A 13 33.62 14.07 -4.23
C LEU A 13 32.43 13.50 -5.01
N ILE A 14 32.54 13.38 -6.34
CA ILE A 14 31.51 12.73 -7.18
C ILE A 14 31.37 11.25 -6.79
N GLY A 15 32.48 10.53 -6.58
CA GLY A 15 32.46 9.13 -6.16
C GLY A 15 31.81 8.94 -4.79
N LEU A 16 32.09 9.81 -3.83
CA LEU A 16 31.45 9.81 -2.52
C LEU A 16 29.96 10.14 -2.60
N ALA A 17 29.58 11.14 -3.39
CA ALA A 17 28.18 11.50 -3.63
C ALA A 17 27.42 10.34 -4.28
N TYR A 18 27.98 9.71 -5.32
CA TYR A 18 27.38 8.54 -5.97
C TYR A 18 27.19 7.39 -4.99
N LYS A 19 28.19 7.09 -4.15
CA LYS A 19 28.09 6.04 -3.13
C LYS A 19 27.02 6.36 -2.08
N ALA A 20 26.86 7.63 -1.70
CA ALA A 20 25.87 8.05 -0.72
C ALA A 20 24.43 7.98 -1.25
N VAL A 21 24.25 8.20 -2.55
CA VAL A 21 22.93 8.18 -3.22
C VAL A 21 22.52 6.77 -3.66
N LYS A 22 23.48 5.88 -3.91
CA LYS A 22 23.21 4.53 -4.34
C LYS A 22 22.67 3.66 -3.19
N PRO A 23 21.44 3.10 -3.29
CA PRO A 23 20.93 2.18 -2.30
C PRO A 23 21.73 0.86 -2.29
N PRO A 24 21.73 0.12 -1.16
CA PRO A 24 22.31 -1.21 -1.10
C PRO A 24 21.53 -2.17 -2.03
N PRO A 25 22.17 -3.24 -2.54
CA PRO A 25 21.47 -4.26 -3.29
C PRO A 25 20.41 -4.96 -2.40
N PRO A 26 19.30 -5.45 -3.00
CA PRO A 26 18.28 -6.20 -2.27
C PRO A 26 18.85 -7.47 -1.64
N LYS A 27 18.41 -7.79 -0.42
CA LYS A 27 18.70 -9.09 0.21
C LYS A 27 17.59 -10.09 -0.14
N ILE A 28 17.61 -10.60 -1.37
CA ILE A 28 16.55 -11.47 -1.91
C ILE A 28 16.37 -12.72 -1.03
N CYS A 29 15.15 -13.01 -0.60
CA CYS A 29 14.83 -14.18 0.22
C CYS A 29 15.13 -15.50 -0.50
N GLY A 30 15.90 -16.39 0.13
CA GLY A 30 16.35 -17.67 -0.42
C GLY A 30 17.59 -17.58 -1.32
N SER A 31 18.19 -16.39 -1.48
CA SER A 31 19.48 -16.22 -2.15
C SER A 31 20.66 -16.43 -1.20
N VAL A 32 21.87 -16.61 -1.74
CA VAL A 32 23.09 -16.77 -0.91
C VAL A 32 23.31 -15.52 -0.06
N GLY A 33 23.23 -15.67 1.27
CA GLY A 33 23.35 -14.55 2.22
C GLY A 33 22.09 -13.70 2.38
N GLY A 34 20.98 -14.06 1.72
CA GLY A 34 19.66 -13.46 1.94
C GLY A 34 18.89 -14.13 3.09
N PRO A 35 17.77 -13.54 3.54
CA PRO A 35 16.89 -14.14 4.54
C PRO A 35 16.32 -15.48 4.07
N GLU A 36 15.98 -16.35 5.02
CA GLU A 36 15.30 -17.61 4.71
C GLU A 36 13.86 -17.37 4.25
N VAL A 37 13.35 -18.35 3.50
CA VAL A 37 11.95 -18.38 3.03
C VAL A 37 11.18 -19.29 3.97
N ALA A 38 10.17 -18.74 4.64
CA ALA A 38 9.35 -19.45 5.61
C ALA A 38 7.89 -19.57 5.17
N SER A 39 7.46 -18.76 4.20
CA SER A 39 6.08 -18.67 3.74
C SER A 39 5.90 -19.33 2.37
N PRO A 40 4.69 -19.82 2.04
CA PRO A 40 4.35 -20.17 0.67
C PRO A 40 4.59 -18.98 -0.27
N ARG A 41 5.13 -19.27 -1.46
CA ARG A 41 5.34 -18.27 -2.50
C ARG A 41 4.93 -18.80 -3.86
N VAL A 42 4.44 -17.91 -4.71
CA VAL A 42 4.12 -18.21 -6.10
C VAL A 42 5.08 -17.51 -7.03
N LYS A 43 5.52 -18.19 -8.09
CA LYS A 43 6.43 -17.64 -9.09
C LYS A 43 5.64 -16.96 -10.22
N LEU A 44 5.94 -15.69 -10.45
CA LEU A 44 5.42 -14.89 -11.55
C LEU A 44 6.17 -15.18 -12.87
N SER A 45 5.60 -14.71 -13.96
CA SER A 45 6.09 -14.89 -15.33
C SER A 45 7.46 -14.26 -15.57
N ASP A 46 7.75 -13.17 -14.86
CA ASP A 46 9.05 -12.48 -14.88
C ASP A 46 10.11 -13.12 -13.98
N GLY A 47 9.74 -14.20 -13.28
CA GLY A 47 10.62 -14.99 -12.41
C GLY A 47 10.63 -14.56 -10.95
N ARG A 48 10.02 -13.43 -10.59
CA ARG A 48 9.85 -13.00 -9.18
C ARG A 48 8.91 -13.94 -8.44
N HIS A 49 9.05 -13.98 -7.12
CA HIS A 49 8.13 -14.66 -6.22
C HIS A 49 7.29 -13.67 -5.44
N LEU A 50 5.99 -13.96 -5.29
CA LEU A 50 5.14 -13.29 -4.30
C LEU A 50 4.82 -14.25 -3.17
N ALA A 51 5.13 -13.84 -1.94
CA ALA A 51 4.79 -14.58 -0.74
C ALA A 51 3.35 -14.29 -0.33
N TYR A 52 2.65 -15.32 0.12
CA TYR A 52 1.23 -15.22 0.45
C TYR A 52 0.86 -16.03 1.68
N ARG A 53 -0.33 -15.73 2.22
CA ARG A 53 -0.95 -16.40 3.35
C ARG A 53 -2.44 -16.51 3.07
N GLU A 54 -2.99 -17.70 3.31
CA GLU A 54 -4.40 -18.02 3.10
C GLU A 54 -5.11 -18.10 4.45
N PHE A 55 -6.36 -17.65 4.52
CA PHE A 55 -7.18 -17.68 5.72
C PHE A 55 -8.68 -17.76 5.38
N GLY A 56 -9.48 -18.38 6.25
CA GLY A 56 -10.93 -18.53 6.09
C GLY A 56 -11.34 -19.92 5.58
N VAL A 57 -12.49 -20.00 4.90
CA VAL A 57 -12.99 -21.29 4.39
C VAL A 57 -12.11 -21.82 3.25
N PRO A 58 -12.12 -23.14 2.95
CA PRO A 58 -11.39 -23.69 1.82
C PRO A 58 -11.70 -22.97 0.50
N LYS A 59 -10.67 -22.69 -0.31
CA LYS A 59 -10.78 -21.92 -1.55
C LYS A 59 -11.82 -22.51 -2.52
N GLU A 60 -11.96 -23.83 -2.53
CA GLU A 60 -12.87 -24.58 -3.39
C GLU A 60 -14.34 -24.46 -2.96
N GLU A 61 -14.57 -24.18 -1.67
CA GLU A 61 -15.90 -24.04 -1.06
C GLU A 61 -16.31 -22.55 -0.91
N ALA A 62 -15.34 -21.64 -1.06
CA ALA A 62 -15.55 -20.21 -0.86
C ALA A 62 -16.55 -19.62 -1.86
N ARG A 63 -17.56 -18.94 -1.33
CA ARG A 63 -18.48 -18.10 -2.10
C ARG A 63 -17.82 -16.78 -2.50
N TYR A 64 -17.03 -16.21 -1.60
CA TYR A 64 -16.33 -14.95 -1.81
C TYR A 64 -14.83 -15.13 -1.59
N LYS A 65 -14.04 -14.71 -2.57
CA LYS A 65 -12.58 -14.73 -2.50
C LYS A 65 -12.07 -13.30 -2.50
N ILE A 66 -11.40 -12.92 -1.41
CA ILE A 66 -10.97 -11.55 -1.14
C ILE A 66 -9.45 -11.52 -1.08
N ILE A 67 -8.82 -10.73 -1.97
CA ILE A 67 -7.38 -10.44 -1.88
C ILE A 67 -7.19 -9.21 -1.01
N VAL A 68 -6.43 -9.36 0.08
CA VAL A 68 -6.13 -8.28 1.03
C VAL A 68 -4.76 -7.68 0.73
N ILE A 69 -4.76 -6.39 0.45
CA ILE A 69 -3.57 -5.62 0.06
C ILE A 69 -3.15 -4.77 1.26
N HIS A 70 -2.00 -5.11 1.84
CA HIS A 70 -1.50 -4.47 3.06
C HIS A 70 -1.04 -3.02 2.84
N GLY A 71 -1.01 -2.26 3.94
CA GLY A 71 -0.56 -0.87 3.96
C GLY A 71 0.96 -0.70 3.99
N TYR A 72 1.38 0.50 4.39
CA TYR A 72 2.79 0.83 4.61
C TYR A 72 3.29 0.15 5.89
N ASP A 73 4.57 -0.26 5.91
CA ASP A 73 5.21 -0.98 7.02
C ASP A 73 4.33 -2.13 7.59
N SER A 74 3.85 -2.97 6.68
CA SER A 74 2.90 -4.05 6.96
C SER A 74 3.19 -5.23 6.03
N SER A 75 2.53 -6.37 6.25
CA SER A 75 2.77 -7.60 5.48
C SER A 75 1.49 -8.42 5.32
N LYS A 76 1.62 -9.53 4.60
CA LYS A 76 0.58 -10.57 4.50
C LYS A 76 0.14 -11.16 5.84
N ASP A 77 0.95 -10.99 6.89
CA ASP A 77 0.69 -11.53 8.22
C ASP A 77 -0.22 -10.62 9.05
N THR A 78 -0.62 -9.47 8.50
CA THR A 78 -1.65 -8.60 9.09
C THR A 78 -2.95 -9.36 9.27
N SER A 79 -3.42 -9.45 10.51
CA SER A 79 -4.68 -10.11 10.84
C SER A 79 -5.84 -9.12 10.80
N LEU A 80 -6.90 -9.47 10.08
CA LEU A 80 -8.16 -8.74 10.13
C LEU A 80 -8.96 -9.23 11.36
N PRO A 81 -9.51 -8.33 12.19
CA PRO A 81 -10.28 -8.71 13.38
C PRO A 81 -11.70 -9.16 13.00
N VAL A 82 -11.81 -10.21 12.19
CA VAL A 82 -13.08 -10.78 11.73
C VAL A 82 -13.41 -12.03 12.54
N SER A 83 -14.68 -12.21 12.93
CA SER A 83 -15.11 -13.45 13.59
C SER A 83 -15.12 -14.64 12.65
N GLN A 84 -14.74 -15.81 13.17
CA GLN A 84 -14.82 -17.07 12.45
C GLN A 84 -16.26 -17.35 11.97
N GLU A 85 -17.26 -17.06 12.81
CA GLU A 85 -18.69 -17.15 12.48
C GLU A 85 -19.03 -16.38 11.21
N LEU A 86 -18.61 -15.10 11.10
CA LEU A 86 -18.86 -14.31 9.90
C LEU A 86 -18.20 -14.92 8.65
N VAL A 87 -16.97 -15.39 8.79
CA VAL A 87 -16.19 -15.97 7.69
C VAL A 87 -16.85 -17.25 7.18
N GLU A 88 -17.33 -18.10 8.08
CA GLU A 88 -18.04 -19.34 7.75
C GLU A 88 -19.42 -19.07 7.15
N ASP A 89 -20.23 -18.20 7.78
CA ASP A 89 -21.60 -17.87 7.34
C ASP A 89 -21.63 -17.29 5.92
N LEU A 90 -20.65 -16.44 5.60
CA LEU A 90 -20.54 -15.83 4.29
C LEU A 90 -19.73 -16.69 3.30
N GLY A 91 -19.03 -17.72 3.78
CA GLY A 91 -18.15 -18.56 2.97
C GLY A 91 -16.99 -17.77 2.35
N ILE A 92 -16.21 -17.07 3.19
CA ILE A 92 -15.15 -16.16 2.74
C ILE A 92 -13.78 -16.83 2.81
N TYR A 93 -13.04 -16.73 1.72
CA TYR A 93 -11.61 -17.03 1.64
C TYR A 93 -10.83 -15.72 1.48
N PHE A 94 -9.82 -15.53 2.30
CA PHE A 94 -8.88 -14.41 2.25
C PHE A 94 -7.52 -14.88 1.73
N LEU A 95 -7.00 -14.14 0.74
CA LEU A 95 -5.62 -14.23 0.29
C LEU A 95 -4.90 -12.95 0.67
N HIS A 96 -3.95 -13.05 1.58
CA HIS A 96 -3.00 -11.98 1.88
C HIS A 96 -1.71 -12.24 1.13
N PHE A 97 -1.04 -11.19 0.65
CA PHE A 97 0.28 -11.32 0.01
C PHE A 97 1.20 -10.18 0.39
N ASP A 98 2.50 -10.43 0.39
CA ASP A 98 3.50 -9.37 0.54
C ASP A 98 3.64 -8.64 -0.79
N ARG A 99 3.49 -7.31 -0.79
CA ARG A 99 3.71 -6.50 -1.99
C ARG A 99 5.19 -6.54 -2.40
N ALA A 100 5.50 -6.17 -3.64
CA ALA A 100 6.86 -6.26 -4.17
C ALA A 100 7.89 -5.57 -3.25
N GLY A 101 8.89 -6.34 -2.78
CA GLY A 101 9.96 -5.88 -1.89
C GLY A 101 9.65 -5.95 -0.39
N TYR A 102 8.40 -6.20 0.00
CA TYR A 102 8.02 -6.47 1.38
C TYR A 102 8.20 -7.94 1.72
N GLY A 103 8.47 -8.21 3.00
CA GLY A 103 8.44 -9.56 3.55
C GLY A 103 9.28 -10.53 2.74
N GLU A 104 8.65 -11.59 2.22
CA GLU A 104 9.29 -12.63 1.42
C GLU A 104 9.03 -12.52 -0.10
N SER A 105 8.38 -11.44 -0.55
CA SER A 105 8.11 -11.16 -1.97
C SER A 105 9.28 -10.47 -2.65
N ASP A 106 9.75 -11.01 -3.77
CA ASP A 106 10.89 -10.47 -4.50
C ASP A 106 10.65 -9.00 -4.91
N PRO A 107 11.66 -8.12 -4.83
CA PRO A 107 11.54 -6.74 -5.27
C PRO A 107 11.29 -6.62 -6.77
N HIS A 108 10.48 -5.65 -7.18
CA HIS A 108 10.30 -5.32 -8.58
C HIS A 108 11.14 -4.10 -8.96
N SER A 109 12.21 -4.31 -9.72
CA SER A 109 13.11 -3.22 -10.16
C SER A 109 12.38 -2.10 -10.90
N LEU A 110 11.33 -2.42 -11.66
CA LEU A 110 10.47 -1.49 -12.41
C LEU A 110 9.11 -1.25 -11.74
N ARG A 111 9.01 -1.46 -10.41
CA ARG A 111 7.79 -1.19 -9.63
C ARG A 111 7.18 0.15 -10.02
N SER A 112 5.89 0.10 -10.32
CA SER A 112 5.06 1.24 -10.68
C SER A 112 3.62 0.98 -10.20
N VAL A 113 2.78 2.00 -10.21
CA VAL A 113 1.34 1.84 -9.93
C VAL A 113 0.76 0.74 -10.81
N LYS A 114 1.03 0.77 -12.12
CA LYS A 114 0.53 -0.20 -13.10
C LYS A 114 0.99 -1.63 -12.82
N SER A 115 2.25 -1.84 -12.43
CA SER A 115 2.76 -3.19 -12.19
C SER A 115 2.06 -3.88 -11.02
N GLU A 116 1.60 -3.14 -10.00
CA GLU A 116 0.87 -3.73 -8.86
C GLU A 116 -0.41 -4.46 -9.32
N ALA A 117 -1.15 -3.90 -10.28
CA ALA A 117 -2.36 -4.53 -10.79
C ALA A 117 -2.05 -5.85 -11.50
N TYR A 118 -0.98 -5.90 -12.27
CA TYR A 118 -0.58 -7.13 -12.96
C TYR A 118 0.03 -8.16 -12.02
N ASP A 119 0.75 -7.74 -10.98
CA ASP A 119 1.21 -8.63 -9.92
C ASP A 119 0.01 -9.27 -9.21
N ILE A 120 -1.03 -8.50 -8.87
CA ILE A 120 -2.27 -9.02 -8.27
C ILE A 120 -3.03 -9.94 -9.24
N GLN A 121 -3.11 -9.57 -10.52
CA GLN A 121 -3.75 -10.42 -11.54
C GLN A 121 -3.02 -11.76 -11.67
N GLU A 122 -1.70 -11.74 -11.81
CA GLU A 122 -0.91 -12.95 -11.99
C GLU A 122 -0.90 -13.80 -10.72
N LEU A 123 -0.83 -13.18 -9.53
CA LEU A 123 -1.03 -13.87 -8.26
C LEU A 123 -2.36 -14.64 -8.24
N ALA A 124 -3.45 -13.98 -8.63
CA ALA A 124 -4.77 -14.58 -8.67
C ALA A 124 -4.87 -15.73 -9.69
N ASP A 125 -4.23 -15.58 -10.86
CA ASP A 125 -4.19 -16.60 -11.91
C ASP A 125 -3.38 -17.83 -11.49
N LYS A 126 -2.18 -17.62 -10.94
CA LYS A 126 -1.29 -18.71 -10.52
C LYS A 126 -1.81 -19.49 -9.33
N LEU A 127 -2.57 -18.84 -8.44
CA LEU A 127 -3.21 -19.49 -7.29
C LEU A 127 -4.63 -19.96 -7.59
N GLU A 128 -5.10 -19.81 -8.84
CA GLU A 128 -6.42 -20.25 -9.28
C GLU A 128 -7.56 -19.68 -8.40
N ILE A 129 -7.44 -18.39 -8.03
CA ILE A 129 -8.46 -17.70 -7.24
C ILE A 129 -9.77 -17.61 -8.04
N GLY A 130 -9.69 -17.56 -9.35
CA GLY A 130 -10.83 -17.63 -10.26
C GLY A 130 -10.86 -16.45 -11.21
N HIS A 131 -11.89 -16.42 -12.06
CA HIS A 131 -12.02 -15.40 -13.10
C HIS A 131 -12.20 -13.99 -12.52
N LYS A 132 -12.98 -13.86 -11.43
CA LYS A 132 -13.14 -12.61 -10.69
C LYS A 132 -12.96 -12.81 -9.20
N PHE A 133 -12.48 -11.77 -8.52
CA PHE A 133 -12.27 -11.75 -7.07
C PHE A 133 -12.54 -10.36 -6.50
N TYR A 134 -12.70 -10.28 -5.18
CA TYR A 134 -12.83 -9.02 -4.46
C TYR A 134 -11.45 -8.56 -3.97
N ILE A 135 -11.28 -7.26 -3.78
CA ILE A 135 -10.05 -6.71 -3.21
C ILE A 135 -10.34 -5.75 -2.06
N ILE A 136 -9.51 -5.79 -1.02
CA ILE A 136 -9.51 -4.82 0.08
C ILE A 136 -8.11 -4.21 0.16
N GLY A 137 -8.00 -2.89 0.00
CA GLY A 137 -6.74 -2.16 0.13
C GLY A 137 -6.76 -1.25 1.34
N MET A 138 -5.76 -1.42 2.22
CA MET A 138 -5.66 -0.69 3.49
C MET A 138 -4.59 0.40 3.38
N SER A 139 -4.92 1.65 3.65
CA SER A 139 -3.97 2.76 3.66
C SER A 139 -3.19 2.85 2.34
N MET A 140 -1.87 2.66 2.37
CA MET A 140 -1.01 2.55 1.18
C MET A 140 -1.47 1.46 0.20
N GLY A 141 -2.09 0.39 0.68
CA GLY A 141 -2.74 -0.64 -0.14
C GLY A 141 -3.92 -0.13 -0.99
N GLY A 142 -4.35 1.13 -0.79
CA GLY A 142 -5.33 1.80 -1.64
C GLY A 142 -4.81 2.13 -3.04
N TYR A 143 -3.51 2.44 -3.22
CA TYR A 143 -3.00 2.75 -4.56
C TYR A 143 -2.94 1.52 -5.50
N PRO A 144 -2.59 0.31 -5.04
CA PRO A 144 -2.80 -0.90 -5.83
C PRO A 144 -4.27 -1.15 -6.16
N VAL A 145 -5.22 -0.83 -5.27
CA VAL A 145 -6.66 -0.92 -5.59
C VAL A 145 -7.04 0.02 -6.74
N TRP A 146 -6.61 1.29 -6.69
CA TRP A 146 -6.80 2.22 -7.81
C TRP A 146 -6.19 1.71 -9.12
N SER A 147 -5.01 1.09 -9.03
CA SER A 147 -4.38 0.43 -10.17
C SER A 147 -5.24 -0.71 -10.72
N CYS A 148 -5.77 -1.57 -9.86
CA CYS A 148 -6.62 -2.68 -10.28
C CYS A 148 -7.92 -2.19 -10.95
N LEU A 149 -8.55 -1.17 -10.39
CA LEU A 149 -9.75 -0.53 -10.96
C LEU A 149 -9.45 0.06 -12.35
N LYS A 150 -8.23 0.56 -12.59
CA LYS A 150 -7.82 1.13 -13.87
C LYS A 150 -7.48 0.05 -14.92
N TYR A 151 -6.63 -0.92 -14.56
CA TYR A 151 -5.99 -1.80 -15.53
C TYR A 151 -6.61 -3.19 -15.63
N ILE A 152 -7.23 -3.68 -14.56
CA ILE A 152 -7.83 -5.02 -14.52
C ILE A 152 -9.29 -5.04 -14.01
N PRO A 153 -10.15 -4.05 -14.31
CA PRO A 153 -11.51 -4.00 -13.76
C PRO A 153 -12.34 -5.25 -14.10
N HIS A 154 -12.05 -5.88 -15.25
CA HIS A 154 -12.68 -7.13 -15.69
C HIS A 154 -12.41 -8.33 -14.77
N ARG A 155 -11.39 -8.26 -13.89
CA ARG A 155 -11.03 -9.28 -12.90
C ARG A 155 -11.66 -9.03 -11.53
N LEU A 156 -12.38 -7.93 -11.34
CA LEU A 156 -12.93 -7.56 -10.03
C LEU A 156 -14.41 -7.91 -9.94
N SER A 157 -14.82 -8.44 -8.80
CA SER A 157 -16.23 -8.53 -8.36
C SER A 157 -16.62 -7.35 -7.47
N GLY A 158 -15.64 -6.71 -6.82
CA GLY A 158 -15.84 -5.53 -6.00
C GLY A 158 -14.52 -5.07 -5.37
N ALA A 159 -14.47 -3.84 -4.89
CA ALA A 159 -13.29 -3.27 -4.25
C ALA A 159 -13.66 -2.44 -3.03
N ALA A 160 -12.92 -2.60 -1.93
CA ALA A 160 -12.97 -1.70 -0.79
C ALA A 160 -11.60 -1.03 -0.58
N LEU A 161 -11.62 0.28 -0.47
CA LEU A 161 -10.50 1.11 -0.06
C LEU A 161 -10.74 1.58 1.38
N VAL A 162 -9.81 1.29 2.27
CA VAL A 162 -9.95 1.57 3.70
C VAL A 162 -8.86 2.53 4.15
N ALA A 163 -9.25 3.72 4.61
CA ALA A 163 -8.38 4.86 4.88
C ALA A 163 -7.37 5.12 3.74
N PRO A 164 -7.79 5.10 2.46
CA PRO A 164 -6.85 4.94 1.36
C PRO A 164 -5.91 6.13 1.21
N PHE A 165 -4.67 5.79 0.91
CA PHE A 165 -3.65 6.73 0.49
C PHE A 165 -4.15 7.75 -0.54
N ILE A 166 -3.64 8.98 -0.41
CA ILE A 166 -3.83 10.07 -1.36
C ILE A 166 -2.50 10.54 -1.94
N SER A 167 -2.50 10.98 -3.21
CA SER A 167 -1.35 11.69 -3.78
C SER A 167 -1.67 13.16 -3.98
N TYR A 168 -0.71 14.02 -3.61
CA TYR A 168 -0.77 15.46 -3.80
C TYR A 168 -0.43 15.91 -5.23
N TRP A 169 -0.13 14.95 -6.11
CA TRP A 169 0.23 15.16 -7.51
C TRP A 169 -0.68 14.39 -8.47
N TRP A 170 -1.84 13.91 -8.03
CA TRP A 170 -2.78 13.27 -8.93
C TRP A 170 -3.23 14.25 -10.04
N PRO A 171 -3.20 13.83 -11.31
CA PRO A 171 -3.69 14.66 -12.40
C PRO A 171 -5.22 14.79 -12.31
N SER A 172 -5.78 15.84 -12.93
CA SER A 172 -7.24 16.07 -12.99
C SER A 172 -7.91 16.42 -11.65
N TYR A 173 -7.15 16.91 -10.66
CA TYR A 173 -7.67 17.42 -9.38
C TYR A 173 -7.55 18.94 -9.28
N PRO A 174 -8.42 19.61 -8.48
CA PRO A 174 -8.27 21.03 -8.19
C PRO A 174 -6.96 21.28 -7.44
N GLU A 175 -6.08 22.12 -8.01
CA GLU A 175 -4.75 22.40 -7.43
C GLU A 175 -4.84 22.95 -6.00
N ASN A 176 -5.86 23.75 -5.71
CA ASN A 176 -6.08 24.30 -4.37
C ASN A 176 -6.36 23.20 -3.34
N LEU A 177 -7.17 22.19 -3.70
CA LEU A 177 -7.49 21.08 -2.80
C LEU A 177 -6.25 20.21 -2.52
N LEU A 178 -5.47 19.89 -3.56
CA LEU A 178 -4.21 19.16 -3.41
C LEU A 178 -3.22 19.94 -2.54
N ARG A 179 -3.10 21.25 -2.77
CA ARG A 179 -2.21 22.12 -2.01
C ARG A 179 -2.63 22.24 -0.55
N GLU A 180 -3.91 22.42 -0.26
CA GLU A 180 -4.45 22.49 1.10
C GLU A 180 -4.18 21.19 1.86
N ALA A 181 -4.49 20.04 1.27
CA ALA A 181 -4.19 18.74 1.86
C ALA A 181 -2.69 18.54 2.09
N PHE A 182 -1.84 18.96 1.14
CA PHE A 182 -0.40 18.87 1.27
C PHE A 182 0.16 19.75 2.42
N LEU A 183 -0.43 20.92 2.63
CA LEU A 183 -0.03 21.83 3.71
C LEU A 183 -0.46 21.34 5.10
N MET A 184 -1.36 20.35 5.19
CA MET A 184 -1.71 19.71 6.47
C MET A 184 -0.62 18.76 6.97
N LEU A 185 0.28 18.31 6.10
CA LEU A 185 1.39 17.45 6.50
C LEU A 185 2.43 18.19 7.35
N PRO A 186 3.12 17.49 8.27
CA PRO A 186 4.35 17.98 8.87
C PRO A 186 5.35 18.46 7.81
N HIS A 187 6.08 19.54 8.09
CA HIS A 187 7.05 20.11 7.15
C HIS A 187 8.11 19.09 6.69
N SER A 188 8.52 18.18 7.57
CA SER A 188 9.41 17.04 7.25
C SER A 188 8.84 16.15 6.15
N ASP A 189 7.56 15.82 6.26
CA ASP A 189 6.89 14.88 5.37
C ASP A 189 6.58 15.55 4.03
N GLN A 190 6.27 16.85 4.03
CA GLN A 190 6.19 17.66 2.81
C GLN A 190 7.50 17.58 2.00
N TRP A 191 8.65 17.76 2.64
CA TRP A 191 9.94 17.66 1.94
C TRP A 191 10.24 16.24 1.48
N THR A 192 10.00 15.25 2.33
CA THR A 192 10.17 13.83 2.00
C THR A 192 9.40 13.47 0.73
N PHE A 193 8.11 13.82 0.66
CA PHE A 193 7.29 13.51 -0.51
C PHE A 193 7.67 14.34 -1.73
N ARG A 194 8.13 15.59 -1.58
CA ARG A 194 8.69 16.37 -2.70
C ARG A 194 9.95 15.72 -3.28
N VAL A 195 10.85 15.21 -2.43
CA VAL A 195 12.05 14.50 -2.92
C VAL A 195 11.65 13.22 -3.63
N SER A 196 10.72 12.44 -3.06
CA SER A 196 10.15 11.26 -3.71
C SER A 196 9.61 11.58 -5.11
N HIS A 197 8.84 12.66 -5.23
CA HIS A 197 8.19 13.03 -6.49
C HIS A 197 9.14 13.64 -7.54
N TYR A 198 9.92 14.66 -7.15
CA TYR A 198 10.72 15.47 -8.08
C TYR A 198 12.15 14.97 -8.26
N ALA A 199 12.71 14.29 -7.27
CA ALA A 199 14.08 13.79 -7.29
C ALA A 199 14.18 12.36 -6.71
N PRO A 200 13.41 11.38 -7.23
CA PRO A 200 13.37 10.02 -6.69
C PRO A 200 14.75 9.35 -6.62
N TRP A 201 15.67 9.74 -7.51
CA TRP A 201 17.05 9.25 -7.51
C TRP A 201 17.84 9.65 -6.24
N LEU A 202 17.45 10.71 -5.52
CA LEU A 202 18.03 11.13 -4.23
C LEU A 202 17.30 10.54 -3.03
N PHE A 203 16.18 9.84 -3.22
CA PHE A 203 15.27 9.51 -2.13
C PHE A 203 15.91 8.60 -1.07
N TYR A 204 16.72 7.62 -1.49
CA TYR A 204 17.49 6.78 -0.57
C TYR A 204 18.43 7.62 0.32
N TRP A 205 19.18 8.54 -0.28
CA TRP A 205 20.05 9.43 0.47
C TRP A 205 19.25 10.27 1.46
N TRP A 206 18.14 10.88 1.02
CA TRP A 206 17.27 11.67 1.88
C TRP A 206 16.81 10.90 3.12
N MET A 207 16.29 9.68 2.92
CA MET A 207 15.77 8.84 3.99
C MET A 207 16.83 8.32 4.96
N THR A 208 18.11 8.35 4.59
CA THR A 208 19.22 7.91 5.47
C THR A 208 19.85 9.06 6.26
N GLN A 209 19.41 10.31 6.05
CA GLN A 209 19.94 11.46 6.78
C GLN A 209 19.37 11.55 8.19
N LYS A 210 20.26 11.78 9.17
CA LYS A 210 19.87 11.94 10.59
C LYS A 210 19.50 13.38 10.96
N TRP A 211 19.80 14.34 10.08
CA TRP A 211 19.67 15.77 10.38
C TRP A 211 18.26 16.32 10.15
N PHE A 212 17.42 15.59 9.42
CA PHE A 212 16.03 15.98 9.19
C PHE A 212 15.13 14.75 9.43
N PRO A 213 14.18 14.82 10.37
CA PRO A 213 13.22 13.73 10.55
C PRO A 213 12.40 13.56 9.27
N SER A 214 12.04 12.32 8.94
CA SER A 214 11.20 11.97 7.79
C SER A 214 10.17 10.93 8.22
N LEU A 215 8.95 11.00 7.66
CA LEU A 215 7.84 10.07 7.90
C LEU A 215 7.42 10.01 9.37
N THR A 216 7.09 11.17 9.92
CA THR A 216 6.64 11.33 11.32
C THR A 216 5.19 10.88 11.54
N LEU A 217 4.77 9.77 10.91
CA LEU A 217 3.38 9.30 10.87
C LEU A 217 2.84 8.92 12.26
N THR A 218 3.70 8.43 13.15
CA THR A 218 3.32 8.10 14.54
C THR A 218 2.88 9.32 15.35
N ASN A 219 3.35 10.52 14.99
CA ASN A 219 2.92 11.78 15.62
C ASN A 219 1.53 12.23 15.15
N LEU A 220 1.01 11.59 14.09
CA LEU A 220 -0.28 11.88 13.48
C LEU A 220 -1.36 10.87 13.89
N LEU A 221 -1.15 10.07 14.93
CA LEU A 221 -2.20 9.18 15.43
C LEU A 221 -3.29 9.98 16.15
N SER A 222 -4.56 9.66 15.87
CA SER A 222 -5.69 10.15 16.64
C SER A 222 -5.76 9.47 18.02
N PRO A 223 -6.54 9.99 18.99
CA PRO A 223 -6.77 9.28 20.25
C PRO A 223 -7.29 7.86 20.05
N ASP A 224 -8.18 7.67 19.07
CA ASP A 224 -8.73 6.38 18.68
C ASP A 224 -7.64 5.40 18.21
N ASP A 225 -6.74 5.89 17.35
CA ASP A 225 -5.63 5.09 16.84
C ASP A 225 -4.67 4.67 17.96
N ILE A 226 -4.43 5.55 18.94
CA ILE A 226 -3.56 5.26 20.09
C ILE A 226 -4.14 4.11 20.92
N GLU A 227 -5.46 4.07 21.11
CA GLU A 227 -6.13 2.98 21.83
C GLU A 227 -5.99 1.64 21.07
N ILE A 228 -6.17 1.68 19.75
CA ILE A 228 -6.00 0.50 18.88
C ILE A 228 -4.54 0.00 18.94
N VAL A 229 -3.55 0.88 18.83
CA VAL A 229 -2.13 0.52 18.89
C VAL A 229 -1.80 -0.15 20.24
N LYS A 230 -2.30 0.39 21.36
CA LYS A 230 -2.11 -0.24 22.68
C LYS A 230 -2.66 -1.66 22.69
N SER A 231 -3.90 -1.85 22.24
CA SER A 231 -4.53 -3.18 22.18
C SER A 231 -3.75 -4.16 21.27
N LEU A 232 -3.28 -3.70 20.11
CA LEU A 232 -2.49 -4.53 19.19
C LEU A 232 -1.11 -4.89 19.75
N SER A 233 -0.46 -3.96 20.46
CA SER A 233 0.86 -4.19 21.07
C SER A 233 0.81 -5.23 22.19
N GLU A 234 -0.33 -5.36 22.88
CA GLU A 234 -0.55 -6.42 23.88
C GLU A 234 -0.74 -7.80 23.22
N LEU A 235 -1.14 -7.83 21.93
CA LEU A 235 -1.40 -9.04 21.16
C LEU A 235 -0.20 -9.51 20.31
N GLN A 236 0.71 -8.60 19.92
CA GLN A 236 1.82 -8.89 19.03
C GLN A 236 3.18 -8.78 19.74
N ASN A 237 4.00 -9.83 19.65
CA ASN A 237 5.38 -9.81 20.17
C ASN A 237 6.46 -10.23 19.15
N THR A 238 6.13 -10.53 17.89
CA THR A 238 7.12 -11.00 16.91
C THR A 238 6.71 -10.70 15.47
N GLY A 239 7.61 -10.10 14.65
CA GLY A 239 7.46 -10.09 13.19
C GLY A 239 7.84 -8.81 12.43
N GLN A 240 7.95 -7.65 13.09
CA GLN A 240 8.23 -6.36 12.42
C GLN A 240 9.51 -6.41 11.57
N GLU A 241 10.57 -7.05 12.08
CA GLU A 241 11.85 -7.20 11.37
C GLU A 241 11.73 -7.98 10.04
N ARG A 242 10.69 -8.81 9.89
CA ARG A 242 10.46 -9.58 8.66
C ARG A 242 9.89 -8.70 7.55
N ILE A 243 9.15 -7.64 7.88
CA ILE A 243 8.51 -6.74 6.91
C ILE A 243 9.56 -6.13 5.97
N THR A 244 10.71 -5.73 6.53
CA THR A 244 11.80 -5.05 5.82
C THR A 244 13.05 -5.92 5.68
N GLN A 245 12.94 -7.25 5.83
CA GLN A 245 14.11 -8.16 5.85
C GLN A 245 14.97 -8.12 4.58
N GLN A 246 14.37 -7.70 3.46
CA GLN A 246 15.06 -7.52 2.17
C GLN A 246 15.76 -6.15 2.04
N GLY A 247 15.56 -5.27 3.04
CA GLY A 247 16.08 -3.91 3.12
C GLY A 247 14.96 -2.86 3.12
N GLU A 248 15.12 -1.80 3.93
CA GLU A 248 14.17 -0.68 4.01
C GLU A 248 13.98 0.03 2.66
N TYR A 249 15.03 0.06 1.83
CA TYR A 249 14.93 0.69 0.51
C TYR A 249 13.90 -0.02 -0.36
N GLU A 250 13.97 -1.35 -0.46
CA GLU A 250 13.10 -2.12 -1.37
C GLU A 250 11.67 -2.28 -0.86
N SER A 251 11.51 -2.28 0.47
CA SER A 251 10.20 -2.33 1.12
C SER A 251 9.60 -0.92 1.20
N LEU A 252 10.10 -0.10 2.12
CA LEU A 252 9.50 1.18 2.50
C LEU A 252 9.75 2.29 1.49
N HIS A 253 11.00 2.48 1.05
CA HIS A 253 11.32 3.65 0.21
C HIS A 253 10.74 3.53 -1.20
N ARG A 254 10.91 2.36 -1.83
CA ARG A 254 10.34 2.05 -3.15
C ARG A 254 8.82 2.13 -3.16
N ASP A 255 8.16 1.86 -2.03
CA ASP A 255 6.71 2.01 -1.89
C ASP A 255 6.29 3.48 -1.97
N ILE A 256 6.93 4.35 -1.18
CA ILE A 256 6.70 5.80 -1.19
C ILE A 256 7.03 6.41 -2.56
N MET A 257 8.13 5.96 -3.18
CA MET A 257 8.51 6.39 -4.53
C MET A 257 7.46 6.02 -5.59
N SER A 258 6.80 4.88 -5.43
CA SER A 258 5.73 4.45 -6.33
C SER A 258 4.44 5.21 -6.06
N ALA A 259 4.06 5.35 -4.79
CA ALA A 259 2.82 6.00 -4.37
C ALA A 259 2.81 7.50 -4.67
N PHE A 260 3.89 8.22 -4.38
CA PHE A 260 4.04 9.66 -4.65
C PHE A 260 4.78 9.99 -5.96
N GLY A 261 5.12 8.96 -6.74
CA GLY A 261 5.71 9.14 -8.06
C GLY A 261 4.73 9.75 -9.07
N LYS A 262 5.12 9.72 -10.35
CA LYS A 262 4.25 10.18 -11.44
C LYS A 262 3.27 9.08 -11.82
N TRP A 263 1.98 9.37 -11.70
CA TRP A 263 0.91 8.49 -12.14
C TRP A 263 0.47 8.85 -13.55
N GLU A 264 0.09 7.85 -14.35
CA GLU A 264 -0.47 8.03 -15.70
C GLU A 264 -1.96 8.44 -15.67
N PHE A 265 -2.59 8.39 -14.49
CA PHE A 265 -4.01 8.69 -14.27
C PHE A 265 -4.24 9.21 -12.85
N GLY A 266 -5.31 9.96 -12.65
CA GLY A 266 -5.89 10.26 -11.35
C GLY A 266 -7.10 9.35 -11.10
N PRO A 267 -7.47 9.06 -9.84
CA PRO A 267 -8.67 8.26 -9.56
C PRO A 267 -9.93 8.76 -10.27
N THR A 268 -10.10 10.09 -10.41
CA THR A 268 -11.21 10.73 -11.11
C THR A 268 -11.27 10.47 -12.62
N ASP A 269 -10.20 9.95 -13.24
CA ASP A 269 -10.16 9.57 -14.65
C ASP A 269 -10.68 8.13 -14.89
N ILE A 270 -11.01 7.39 -13.82
CA ILE A 270 -11.52 6.01 -13.92
C ILE A 270 -13.02 6.05 -14.22
N THR A 271 -13.42 5.42 -15.32
CA THR A 271 -14.83 5.17 -15.65
C THR A 271 -15.41 4.10 -14.74
N ASN A 272 -16.73 4.13 -14.50
CA ASN A 272 -17.41 3.13 -13.65
C ASN A 272 -17.01 1.70 -14.08
N PRO A 273 -16.30 0.93 -13.22
CA PRO A 273 -15.87 -0.44 -13.55
C PRO A 273 -17.03 -1.44 -13.56
N PHE A 274 -18.18 -1.07 -12.96
CA PHE A 274 -19.37 -1.90 -12.82
C PHE A 274 -20.62 -1.20 -13.38
N PRO A 275 -20.70 -0.94 -14.70
CA PRO A 275 -21.84 -0.24 -15.30
C PRO A 275 -23.16 -1.02 -15.15
N ASP A 276 -23.09 -2.35 -15.08
CA ASP A 276 -24.25 -3.25 -14.97
C ASP A 276 -24.63 -3.55 -13.51
N ASN A 277 -24.08 -2.82 -12.53
CA ASN A 277 -24.29 -3.05 -11.09
C ASN A 277 -23.97 -4.49 -10.62
N ASN A 278 -23.04 -5.16 -11.29
CA ASN A 278 -22.57 -6.52 -10.97
C ASN A 278 -21.37 -6.53 -10.01
N GLY A 279 -21.10 -5.39 -9.37
CA GLY A 279 -20.02 -5.17 -8.43
C GLY A 279 -20.12 -3.77 -7.83
N SER A 280 -19.30 -3.51 -6.83
CA SER A 280 -19.32 -2.26 -6.07
C SER A 280 -17.91 -1.78 -5.73
N VAL A 281 -17.76 -0.45 -5.61
CA VAL A 281 -16.54 0.16 -5.09
C VAL A 281 -16.88 0.97 -3.85
N HIS A 282 -16.16 0.72 -2.76
CA HIS A 282 -16.36 1.35 -1.48
C HIS A 282 -15.11 2.13 -1.07
N ILE A 283 -15.29 3.34 -0.55
CA ILE A 283 -14.25 4.07 0.17
C ILE A 283 -14.73 4.23 1.61
N TRP A 284 -13.93 3.76 2.56
CA TRP A 284 -14.13 3.93 3.99
C TRP A 284 -13.07 4.88 4.54
N GLN A 285 -13.48 5.91 5.27
CA GLN A 285 -12.59 6.94 5.78
C GLN A 285 -12.95 7.30 7.22
N GLY A 286 -11.97 7.35 8.10
CA GLY A 286 -12.13 7.95 9.42
C GLY A 286 -12.13 9.47 9.32
N PHE A 287 -13.10 10.14 9.94
CA PHE A 287 -13.16 11.60 9.96
C PHE A 287 -12.05 12.21 10.84
N GLU A 288 -11.63 11.49 11.88
CA GLU A 288 -10.54 11.90 12.77
C GLU A 288 -9.16 11.38 12.31
N ASP A 289 -9.08 10.79 11.12
CA ASP A 289 -7.82 10.39 10.48
C ASP A 289 -6.94 11.63 10.24
N ARG A 290 -5.79 11.64 10.91
CA ARG A 290 -4.79 12.71 10.85
C ARG A 290 -3.60 12.33 9.97
N ILE A 291 -3.53 11.09 9.48
CA ILE A 291 -2.51 10.62 8.54
C ILE A 291 -2.95 10.94 7.11
N ILE A 292 -4.20 10.58 6.78
CA ILE A 292 -4.80 10.78 5.46
C ILE A 292 -6.00 11.71 5.62
N PRO A 293 -5.88 12.99 5.19
CA PRO A 293 -7.01 13.91 5.21
C PRO A 293 -8.19 13.39 4.39
N TYR A 294 -9.37 13.31 5.00
CA TYR A 294 -10.59 12.81 4.36
C TYR A 294 -11.00 13.63 3.11
N THR A 295 -10.55 14.89 3.00
CA THR A 295 -11.05 15.88 2.02
C THR A 295 -10.89 15.42 0.58
N LEU A 296 -9.76 14.78 0.25
CA LEU A 296 -9.48 14.26 -1.08
C LEU A 296 -10.33 13.02 -1.40
N ASN A 297 -10.49 12.11 -0.45
CA ASN A 297 -11.33 10.92 -0.60
C ASN A 297 -12.83 11.28 -0.72
N ARG A 298 -13.27 12.32 0.00
CA ARG A 298 -14.60 12.89 -0.14
C ARG A 298 -14.80 13.53 -1.53
N TYR A 299 -13.82 14.29 -2.02
CA TYR A 299 -13.88 14.89 -3.36
C TYR A 299 -13.98 13.83 -4.47
N ILE A 300 -13.18 12.76 -4.39
CA ILE A 300 -13.25 11.61 -5.31
C ILE A 300 -14.67 11.08 -5.37
N SER A 301 -15.25 10.80 -4.20
CA SER A 301 -16.58 10.19 -4.10
C SER A 301 -17.69 11.09 -4.63
N HIS A 302 -17.57 12.41 -4.50
CA HIS A 302 -18.50 13.35 -5.13
C HIS A 302 -18.36 13.38 -6.65
N LYS A 303 -17.16 13.19 -7.19
CA LYS A 303 -16.91 13.18 -8.64
C LYS A 303 -17.26 11.85 -9.30
N LEU A 304 -17.18 10.75 -8.55
CA LEU A 304 -17.39 9.40 -9.03
C LEU A 304 -18.61 8.79 -8.31
N PRO A 305 -19.83 9.01 -8.82
CA PRO A 305 -21.06 8.58 -8.14
C PRO A 305 -21.22 7.06 -8.04
N TRP A 306 -20.40 6.29 -8.76
CA TRP A 306 -20.33 4.83 -8.64
C TRP A 306 -19.55 4.36 -7.40
N ILE A 307 -18.90 5.27 -6.67
CA ILE A 307 -18.24 4.97 -5.39
C ILE A 307 -19.24 5.16 -4.25
N ARG A 308 -19.37 4.12 -3.42
CA ARG A 308 -20.11 4.18 -2.16
C ARG A 308 -19.15 4.66 -1.06
N TYR A 309 -19.29 5.92 -0.65
CA TYR A 309 -18.45 6.54 0.38
C TYR A 309 -19.05 6.36 1.77
N HIS A 310 -18.21 5.90 2.70
CA HIS A 310 -18.54 5.66 4.10
C HIS A 310 -17.57 6.47 4.96
N GLU A 311 -18.09 7.44 5.70
CA GLU A 311 -17.28 8.26 6.59
C GLU A 311 -17.66 7.97 8.03
N LEU A 312 -16.67 7.62 8.84
CA LEU A 312 -16.85 7.21 10.23
C LEU A 312 -16.52 8.40 11.16
N PRO A 313 -17.52 8.98 11.87
CA PRO A 313 -17.36 10.26 12.57
C PRO A 313 -16.30 10.28 13.68
N HIS A 314 -16.05 9.15 14.34
CA HIS A 314 -15.18 9.04 15.53
C HIS A 314 -14.01 8.07 15.30
N ALA A 315 -13.67 7.83 14.04
CA ALA A 315 -12.64 6.87 13.64
C ALA A 315 -11.36 7.59 13.22
N GLY A 316 -10.23 7.06 13.70
CA GLY A 316 -8.89 7.43 13.27
C GLY A 316 -8.49 6.81 11.93
N HIS A 317 -7.20 6.61 11.69
CA HIS A 317 -6.65 5.91 10.52
C HIS A 317 -6.78 4.38 10.60
N LEU A 318 -6.70 3.84 11.82
CA LEU A 318 -6.55 2.42 12.12
C LEU A 318 -7.88 1.71 12.42
N PHE A 319 -9.02 2.36 12.14
CA PHE A 319 -10.36 1.86 12.49
C PHE A 319 -10.67 0.46 11.95
N LEU A 320 -10.01 0.03 10.88
CA LEU A 320 -10.14 -1.34 10.37
C LEU A 320 -9.78 -2.41 11.40
N PHE A 321 -8.92 -2.09 12.37
CA PHE A 321 -8.55 -3.02 13.44
C PHE A 321 -9.59 -3.09 14.57
N LYS A 322 -10.72 -2.40 14.44
CA LYS A 322 -11.92 -2.64 15.24
C LYS A 322 -12.78 -3.69 14.57
N LYS A 323 -13.14 -4.74 15.32
CA LYS A 323 -13.96 -5.86 14.83
C LYS A 323 -15.21 -5.40 14.08
N ASN A 324 -16.02 -4.54 14.70
CA ASN A 324 -17.29 -4.10 14.11
C ASN A 324 -17.11 -3.35 12.78
N GLU A 325 -16.06 -2.54 12.65
CA GLU A 325 -15.78 -1.80 11.42
C GLU A 325 -15.26 -2.74 10.33
N CYS A 326 -14.34 -3.64 10.67
CA CYS A 326 -13.85 -4.67 9.76
C CYS A 326 -14.99 -5.52 9.19
N GLU A 327 -15.87 -6.03 10.05
CA GLU A 327 -17.00 -6.85 9.65
C GLU A 327 -18.00 -6.05 8.79
N SER A 328 -18.22 -4.78 9.11
CA SER A 328 -19.09 -3.88 8.32
C SER A 328 -18.53 -3.65 6.91
N ILE A 329 -17.23 -3.42 6.78
CA ILE A 329 -16.54 -3.27 5.50
C ILE A 329 -16.66 -4.54 4.66
N ILE A 330 -16.41 -5.71 5.26
CA ILE A 330 -16.49 -7.00 4.58
C ILE A 330 -17.92 -7.26 4.09
N ARG A 331 -18.92 -7.10 4.97
CA ARG A 331 -20.34 -7.26 4.59
C ARG A 331 -20.73 -6.31 3.48
N ALA A 332 -20.34 -5.04 3.59
CA ALA A 332 -20.61 -4.03 2.58
C ALA A 332 -19.89 -4.30 1.26
N LEU A 333 -18.82 -5.10 1.23
CA LEU A 333 -18.13 -5.46 -0.01
C LEU A 333 -18.84 -6.62 -0.72
N VAL A 334 -19.24 -7.65 0.02
CA VAL A 334 -19.69 -8.93 -0.57
C VAL A 334 -21.20 -9.10 -0.66
N LEU A 335 -21.99 -8.30 0.05
CA LEU A 335 -23.47 -8.38 0.07
C LEU A 335 -24.15 -7.31 -0.80
N THR A 336 -23.48 -6.85 -1.87
CA THR A 336 -23.88 -5.64 -2.62
C THR A 336 -24.75 -5.83 -3.83
#